data_AF-A0A327QHQ7-F1
#
_entry.id   AF-A0A327QHQ7-F1
#
_cell.length_a   1.000
_cell.length_b   1.000
_cell.length_c   1.000
_cell.angle_alpha   90.00
_cell.angle_beta   90.00
_cell.angle_gamma   90.00
#
_symmetry.space_group_name_H-M   'P 1'
#
loop_
_entity.id
_entity.type
_entity.pdbx_description
1 polymer ?
#
loop_
_entity_poly.entity_id
_entity_poly.type
_entity_poly.pdbx_seq_one_letter_code
_entity_poly.pdbx_strand_id
1 'polypeptide(L)'
;MPVSLYRITILMKILKLHPLMTISLLQMQFQRLLHCNVAVYARYSLANSHDTLKEVGLLELELIEHPIDETLSVREFEEELEEKYNCTLELCDKNWKPFTNKSLRLFQLLAVNNTREEDYNRSLEFPYDLFMRNFPHGSQANPAI
;
A
#
# COMPACT_ATOMS: atom_id res chain seq x y z
N MET A 1 21.09 9.88 36.41
CA MET A 1 21.34 9.70 34.96
C MET A 1 20.39 8.62 34.45
N PRO A 2 19.15 8.96 34.04
CA PRO A 2 18.31 7.97 33.37
C PRO A 2 18.79 7.86 31.93
N VAL A 3 19.25 6.66 31.55
CA VAL A 3 19.46 6.28 30.16
C VAL A 3 18.08 6.30 29.54
N SER A 4 17.76 7.38 28.85
CA SER A 4 16.60 7.44 27.98
C SER A 4 16.84 6.37 26.94
N LEU A 5 16.26 5.18 27.14
CA LEU A 5 16.05 4.26 26.04
C LEU A 5 15.30 5.08 25.02
N TYR A 6 16.01 5.50 23.98
CA TYR A 6 15.41 5.80 22.71
C TYR A 6 14.67 4.50 22.35
N ARG A 7 13.41 4.41 22.81
CA ARG A 7 12.35 3.78 22.04
C ARG A 7 12.37 4.56 20.73
N ILE A 8 13.32 4.20 19.87
CA ILE A 8 13.12 4.18 18.43
C ILE A 8 11.94 3.22 18.32
N THR A 9 10.75 3.77 18.51
CA THR A 9 9.52 3.15 18.08
C THR A 9 9.68 3.23 16.57
N ILE A 10 10.43 2.28 16.00
CA ILE A 10 10.27 1.96 14.60
C ILE A 10 8.77 1.69 14.53
N LEU A 11 8.02 2.63 13.98
CA LEU A 11 6.58 2.47 13.76
C LEU A 11 6.49 1.30 12.80
N MET A 12 6.36 0.09 13.35
CA MET A 12 6.43 -1.14 12.59
C MET A 12 5.21 -1.16 11.68
N LYS A 13 5.43 -0.86 10.41
CA LYS A 13 4.36 -0.84 9.42
C LYS A 13 3.94 -2.28 9.15
N ILE A 14 2.64 -2.49 9.02
CA ILE A 14 2.06 -3.81 8.80
C ILE A 14 1.37 -3.78 7.44
N LEU A 15 1.92 -4.56 6.51
CA LEU A 15 1.25 -4.90 5.26
C LEU A 15 0.20 -5.97 5.57
N LYS A 16 -1.04 -5.75 5.10
CA LYS A 16 -2.18 -6.61 5.36
C LYS A 16 -2.56 -7.26 4.05
N LEU A 17 -2.49 -8.59 3.97
CA LEU A 17 -2.82 -9.33 2.75
C LEU A 17 -4.04 -10.19 3.05
N HIS A 18 -5.17 -9.87 2.43
CA HIS A 18 -6.38 -10.68 2.53
C HIS A 18 -6.67 -11.30 1.16
N PRO A 19 -7.02 -12.59 1.05
CA PRO A 19 -7.25 -13.24 -0.24
C PRO A 19 -8.31 -12.54 -1.10
N LEU A 20 -9.33 -11.95 -0.49
CA LEU A 20 -10.39 -11.19 -1.17
C LEU A 20 -10.06 -9.70 -1.39
N MET A 21 -8.88 -9.23 -0.98
CA MET A 21 -8.43 -7.86 -1.26
C MET A 21 -8.18 -7.71 -2.76
N THR A 22 -8.62 -6.61 -3.35
CA THR A 22 -8.34 -6.31 -4.76
C THR A 22 -6.94 -5.73 -4.95
N ILE A 23 -6.39 -5.83 -6.16
CA ILE A 23 -5.10 -5.21 -6.51
C ILE A 23 -5.12 -3.70 -6.26
N SER A 24 -6.23 -3.01 -6.58
CA SER A 24 -6.40 -1.59 -6.28
C SER A 24 -6.28 -1.26 -4.79
N LEU A 25 -6.83 -2.09 -3.90
CA LEU A 25 -6.70 -1.91 -2.45
C LEU A 25 -5.27 -2.15 -1.97
N LEU A 26 -4.60 -3.17 -2.52
CA LEU A 26 -3.19 -3.42 -2.23
C LEU A 26 -2.32 -2.22 -2.65
N GLN A 27 -2.56 -1.68 -3.85
CA GLN A 27 -1.86 -0.49 -4.36
C GLN A 27 -2.07 0.73 -3.47
N MET A 28 -3.31 0.96 -3.01
CA MET A 28 -3.58 2.03 -2.05
C MET A 28 -2.85 1.83 -0.72
N GLN A 29 -2.72 0.58 -0.26
CA GLN A 29 -1.98 0.26 0.96
C GLN A 29 -0.49 0.56 0.81
N PHE A 30 0.13 0.16 -0.31
CA PHE A 30 1.53 0.48 -0.62
C PHE A 30 1.77 1.99 -0.70
N GLN A 31 0.86 2.73 -1.36
CA GLN A 31 0.95 4.18 -1.44
C GLN A 31 0.86 4.86 -0.06
N ARG A 32 0.09 4.29 0.87
CA ARG A 32 -0.04 4.81 2.25
C ARG A 32 1.13 4.43 3.14
N LEU A 33 1.64 3.21 3.01
CA LEU A 33 2.71 2.69 3.87
C LEU A 33 4.09 3.15 3.40
N LEU A 34 4.35 3.14 2.10
CA LEU A 34 5.67 3.33 1.50
C LEU A 34 5.77 4.54 0.56
N HIS A 35 4.65 5.24 0.30
CA HIS A 35 4.58 6.39 -0.62
C HIS A 35 5.05 6.06 -2.05
N CYS A 36 4.94 4.80 -2.46
CA CYS A 36 5.26 4.33 -3.80
C CYS A 36 4.09 3.58 -4.42
N ASN A 37 4.11 3.50 -5.76
CA ASN A 37 3.19 2.64 -6.49
C ASN A 37 3.72 1.21 -6.49
N VAL A 38 2.83 0.25 -6.77
CA VAL A 38 3.21 -1.15 -6.95
C VAL A 38 2.49 -1.73 -8.16
N ALA A 39 3.25 -2.33 -9.07
CA ALA A 39 2.72 -3.18 -10.12
C ALA A 39 2.62 -4.61 -9.60
N VAL A 40 1.50 -5.28 -9.87
CA VAL A 40 1.28 -6.68 -9.46
C VAL A 40 1.13 -7.51 -10.72
N TYR A 41 1.81 -8.65 -10.76
CA TYR A 41 1.84 -9.52 -11.91
C TYR A 41 1.15 -10.84 -11.59
N ALA A 42 0.27 -11.26 -12.49
CA ALA A 42 -0.37 -12.56 -12.48
C ALA A 42 -0.05 -13.26 -13.80
N ARG A 43 0.50 -14.48 -13.72
CA ARG A 43 0.79 -15.32 -14.90
C ARG A 43 1.56 -14.57 -16.00
N TYR A 44 2.62 -13.85 -15.61
CA TYR A 44 3.48 -13.08 -16.52
C TYR A 44 2.83 -11.86 -17.19
N SER A 45 1.67 -11.41 -16.70
CA SER A 45 0.98 -10.21 -17.16
C SER A 45 0.61 -9.30 -15.99
N LEU A 46 0.46 -8.00 -16.25
CA LEU A 46 -0.01 -7.05 -15.24
C LEU A 46 -1.44 -7.43 -14.82
N ALA A 47 -1.66 -7.59 -13.51
CA ALA A 47 -2.97 -7.92 -12.96
C ALA A 47 -3.96 -6.76 -13.12
N ASN A 48 -5.25 -7.08 -13.24
CA ASN A 48 -6.30 -6.07 -13.28
C ASN A 48 -6.49 -5.46 -11.88
N SER A 49 -6.83 -4.18 -11.81
CA SER A 49 -7.12 -3.49 -10.55
C SER A 49 -8.28 -4.09 -9.75
N HIS A 50 -9.18 -4.81 -10.43
CA HIS A 50 -10.32 -5.51 -9.85
C HIS A 50 -10.04 -6.96 -9.46
N ASP A 51 -8.93 -7.55 -9.94
CA ASP A 51 -8.55 -8.90 -9.55
C ASP A 51 -8.24 -8.93 -8.05
N THR A 52 -8.54 -10.06 -7.43
CA THR A 52 -8.26 -10.33 -6.02
C THR A 52 -6.86 -10.91 -5.83
N LEU A 53 -6.28 -10.76 -4.63
CA LEU A 53 -4.99 -11.37 -4.30
C LEU A 53 -4.99 -12.89 -4.52
N LYS A 54 -6.13 -13.54 -4.23
CA LYS A 54 -6.32 -14.97 -4.50
C LYS A 54 -6.25 -15.31 -5.99
N GLU A 55 -6.80 -14.48 -6.86
CA GLU A 55 -6.78 -14.70 -8.31
C GLU A 55 -5.39 -14.54 -8.91
N VAL A 56 -4.55 -13.69 -8.30
CA VAL A 56 -3.17 -13.44 -8.78
C VAL A 56 -2.13 -14.39 -8.22
N GLY A 57 -2.44 -15.17 -7.18
CA GLY A 57 -1.54 -16.22 -6.67
C GLY A 57 -1.45 -16.36 -5.16
N LEU A 58 -2.07 -15.49 -4.37
CA LEU A 58 -2.09 -15.59 -2.91
C LEU A 58 -2.88 -16.84 -2.50
N LEU A 59 -2.21 -17.81 -1.88
CA LEU A 59 -2.80 -19.12 -1.56
C LEU A 59 -3.44 -19.17 -0.17
N GLU A 60 -3.18 -18.16 0.63
CA GLU A 60 -3.62 -18.06 2.01
C GLU A 60 -5.13 -17.88 2.10
N LEU A 61 -5.72 -18.55 3.10
CA LEU A 61 -7.17 -18.57 3.29
C LEU A 61 -7.66 -17.45 4.19
N GLU A 62 -6.76 -16.80 4.92
CA GLU A 62 -7.06 -15.82 5.96
C GLU A 62 -6.23 -14.55 5.80
N LEU A 63 -6.56 -13.54 6.61
CA LEU A 63 -5.80 -12.29 6.69
C LEU A 63 -4.37 -12.55 7.19
N ILE A 64 -3.39 -12.07 6.45
CA ILE A 64 -1.98 -12.06 6.84
C ILE A 64 -1.60 -10.65 7.27
N GLU A 65 -0.89 -10.56 8.40
CA GLU A 65 -0.23 -9.35 8.84
C GLU A 65 1.29 -9.52 8.70
N HIS A 66 1.86 -8.86 7.70
CA HIS A 66 3.26 -8.91 7.37
C HIS A 66 3.96 -7.63 7.87
N PRO A 67 4.86 -7.73 8.87
CA PRO A 67 5.63 -6.57 9.31
C PRO A 67 6.64 -6.18 8.22
N ILE A 68 6.66 -4.90 7.84
CA ILE A 68 7.60 -4.36 6.87
C ILE A 68 8.91 -4.01 7.59
N ASP A 69 10.01 -4.64 7.20
CA ASP A 69 11.35 -4.19 7.55
C ASP A 69 11.80 -3.08 6.60
N GLU A 70 11.72 -1.83 7.06
CA GLU A 70 12.08 -0.68 6.24
C GLU A 70 13.58 -0.60 5.91
N THR A 71 14.42 -1.41 6.57
CA THR A 71 15.87 -1.42 6.35
C THR A 71 16.28 -2.23 5.12
N LEU A 72 15.39 -3.08 4.61
CA LEU A 72 15.56 -3.83 3.38
C LEU A 72 15.71 -2.90 2.18
N SER A 73 16.48 -3.37 1.20
CA SER A 73 16.44 -2.82 -0.14
C SER A 73 15.12 -3.16 -0.84
N VAL A 74 14.77 -2.39 -1.87
CA VAL A 74 13.57 -2.62 -2.70
C VAL A 74 13.55 -4.06 -3.22
N ARG A 75 14.68 -4.57 -3.71
CA ARG A 75 14.74 -5.94 -4.24
C ARG A 75 14.55 -7.01 -3.17
N GLU A 76 15.21 -6.88 -2.03
CA GLU A 76 15.05 -7.87 -0.95
C GLU A 76 13.59 -7.96 -0.49
N PHE A 77 12.91 -6.83 -0.41
CA PHE A 77 11.50 -6.78 -0.04
C PHE A 77 10.57 -7.37 -1.13
N GLU A 78 10.82 -7.10 -2.41
CA GLU A 78 10.08 -7.71 -3.52
C GLU A 78 10.26 -9.24 -3.52
N GLU A 79 11.49 -9.72 -3.36
CA GLU A 79 11.83 -11.16 -3.28
C GLU A 79 11.18 -11.82 -2.06
N GLU A 80 11.22 -11.19 -0.88
CA GLU A 80 10.59 -11.72 0.33
C GLU A 80 9.09 -11.96 0.17
N LEU A 81 8.36 -11.00 -0.42
CA LEU A 81 6.93 -11.14 -0.65
C LEU A 81 6.61 -12.22 -1.69
N GLU A 82 7.42 -12.32 -2.74
CA GLU A 82 7.25 -13.34 -3.78
C GLU A 82 7.49 -14.75 -3.20
N GLU A 83 8.59 -14.95 -2.47
CA GLU A 83 8.93 -16.24 -1.85
C GLU A 83 7.89 -16.68 -0.82
N LYS A 84 7.38 -15.74 -0.02
CA LYS A 84 6.50 -16.07 1.09
C LYS A 84 5.04 -16.26 0.68
N TYR A 85 4.58 -15.48 -0.30
CA TYR A 85 3.16 -15.36 -0.63
C TYR A 85 2.82 -15.71 -2.09
N ASN A 86 3.81 -16.13 -2.89
CA ASN A 86 3.65 -16.43 -4.32
C ASN A 86 3.01 -15.26 -5.10
N CYS A 87 3.31 -14.04 -4.69
CA CYS A 87 2.80 -12.82 -5.31
C CYS A 87 3.96 -12.04 -5.93
N THR A 88 4.01 -11.97 -7.26
CA THR A 88 5.03 -11.20 -7.96
C THR A 88 4.62 -9.74 -8.03
N LEU A 89 5.43 -8.86 -7.44
CA LEU A 89 5.18 -7.43 -7.36
C LEU A 89 6.43 -6.61 -7.63
N GLU A 90 6.24 -5.40 -8.15
CA GLU A 90 7.32 -4.48 -8.48
C GLU A 90 7.00 -3.07 -7.97
N LEU A 91 7.87 -2.55 -7.11
CA LEU A 91 7.77 -1.20 -6.60
C LEU A 91 8.13 -0.18 -7.69
N CYS A 92 7.28 0.82 -7.80
CA CYS A 92 7.31 1.83 -8.84
C CYS A 92 7.33 3.25 -8.25
N ASP A 93 7.89 4.17 -9.01
CA ASP A 93 7.77 5.60 -8.75
C ASP A 93 6.33 6.11 -8.99
N LYS A 94 6.12 7.41 -8.76
CA LYS A 94 4.83 8.08 -8.98
C LYS A 94 4.32 8.00 -10.43
N ASN A 95 5.21 7.77 -11.38
CA ASN A 95 4.92 7.68 -12.81
C ASN A 95 4.71 6.23 -13.27
N TRP A 96 4.56 5.29 -12.33
CA TRP A 96 4.43 3.86 -12.60
C TRP A 96 5.65 3.26 -13.31
N LYS A 97 6.83 3.86 -13.12
CA LYS A 97 8.08 3.31 -13.61
C LYS A 97 8.76 2.53 -12.49
N PRO A 98 9.23 1.30 -12.77
CA PRO A 98 9.99 0.52 -11.79
C PRO A 98 11.20 1.29 -11.27
N PHE A 99 11.52 1.13 -9.98
CA PHE A 99 12.75 1.68 -9.45
C PHE A 99 13.96 1.01 -10.12
N THR A 100 14.74 1.79 -10.85
CA THR A 100 15.96 1.30 -11.53
C THR A 100 17.05 0.93 -10.53
N ASN A 101 17.14 1.65 -9.42
CA ASN A 101 18.05 1.34 -8.33
C ASN A 101 17.35 0.45 -7.29
N LYS A 102 17.47 -0.86 -7.48
CA LYS A 102 16.92 -1.87 -6.58
C LYS A 102 17.65 -2.00 -5.24
N SER A 103 18.81 -1.34 -5.08
CA SER A 103 19.56 -1.25 -3.82
C SER A 103 19.10 -0.09 -2.92
N LEU A 104 18.14 0.72 -3.39
CA LEU A 104 17.50 1.76 -2.59
C LEU A 104 16.75 1.13 -1.41
N ARG A 105 16.87 1.69 -0.22
CA ARG A 105 16.19 1.16 0.97
C ARG A 105 14.78 1.71 1.11
N LEU A 106 13.87 0.91 1.66
CA LEU A 106 12.46 1.31 1.80
C LEU A 106 12.29 2.58 2.64
N PHE A 107 13.03 2.75 3.74
CA PHE A 107 12.95 3.98 4.54
C PHE A 107 13.33 5.25 3.75
N GLN A 108 14.16 5.12 2.71
CA GLN A 108 14.57 6.26 1.87
C GLN A 108 13.45 6.70 0.93
N LEU A 109 12.58 5.79 0.48
CA LEU A 109 11.41 6.12 -0.34
C LEU A 109 10.47 7.12 0.34
N LEU A 110 10.37 7.03 1.67
CA LEU A 110 9.55 7.93 2.48
C LEU A 110 10.15 9.34 2.51
N ALA A 111 11.48 9.44 2.67
CA ALA A 111 12.17 10.72 2.78
C ALA A 111 12.12 11.52 1.47
N VAL A 112 12.24 10.85 0.33
CA VAL A 112 12.24 11.49 -1.00
C VAL A 112 10.87 12.11 -1.36
N ASN A 113 9.79 11.61 -0.77
CA ASN A 113 8.45 12.14 -1.01
C ASN A 113 8.07 13.33 -0.13
N ASN A 114 8.85 13.62 0.93
CA ASN A 114 8.65 14.78 1.79
C ASN A 114 9.40 16.03 1.33
N THR A 115 10.24 15.92 0.29
CA THR A 115 11.00 17.05 -0.27
C THR A 115 10.41 17.50 -1.60
N ARG A 116 9.25 18.16 -1.51
CA ARG A 116 8.91 19.32 -2.35
C ARG A 116 7.82 20.14 -1.66
N GLU A 117 8.22 21.37 -1.38
CA GLU A 117 7.62 22.43 -0.57
C GLU A 117 6.14 22.74 -0.92
N GLU A 118 5.40 23.19 0.11
CA GLU A 118 4.17 24.03 0.06
C GLU A 118 2.81 23.49 0.59
N ASP A 119 2.61 22.20 0.89
CA ASP A 119 1.33 21.71 1.47
C ASP A 119 1.39 21.29 2.94
N TYR A 120 2.41 21.72 3.69
CA TYR A 120 2.56 21.43 5.14
C TYR A 120 1.52 22.12 6.06
N ASN A 121 0.53 22.81 5.49
CA ASN A 121 -0.49 23.57 6.23
C ASN A 121 -1.94 23.28 5.80
N ARG A 122 -2.22 22.13 5.17
CA ARG A 122 -3.57 21.56 5.22
C ARG A 122 -3.56 20.32 6.09
N SER A 123 -3.89 20.58 7.35
CA SER A 123 -4.50 19.67 8.31
C SER A 123 -4.81 18.28 7.79
N LEU A 124 -4.13 17.32 8.41
CA LEU A 124 -4.51 15.92 8.58
C LEU A 124 -5.90 15.80 9.24
N GLU A 125 -6.94 16.29 8.60
CA GLU A 125 -8.33 15.97 8.89
C GLU A 125 -9.08 15.87 7.56
N PHE A 126 -9.05 14.68 6.94
CA PHE A 126 -10.03 14.35 5.91
C PHE A 126 -11.20 13.61 6.58
N PRO A 127 -12.43 14.17 6.55
CA PRO A 127 -13.59 13.60 7.22
C PRO A 127 -14.02 12.28 6.58
N TYR A 128 -14.44 11.33 7.42
CA TYR A 128 -15.06 10.05 7.03
C TYR A 128 -16.30 10.21 6.13
N ASP A 129 -16.82 11.43 5.95
CA ASP A 129 -18.03 11.74 5.17
C ASP A 129 -17.89 11.49 3.65
N LEU A 130 -16.67 11.50 3.09
CA LEU A 130 -16.50 11.25 1.64
C LEU A 130 -16.64 9.76 1.28
N PHE A 131 -16.50 8.84 2.25
CA PHE A 131 -16.61 7.40 2.02
C PHE A 131 -18.07 6.90 2.02
N MET A 132 -19.02 7.67 2.57
CA MET A 132 -20.44 7.28 2.63
C MET A 132 -21.25 7.68 1.39
N ARG A 133 -20.68 8.46 0.47
CA ARG A 133 -21.42 8.99 -0.70
C ARG A 133 -21.54 8.02 -1.89
N ASN A 134 -20.88 6.85 -1.83
CA ASN A 134 -20.79 5.91 -2.96
C ASN A 134 -21.64 4.64 -2.82
N PHE A 135 -22.56 4.58 -1.84
CA PHE A 135 -23.57 3.51 -1.80
C PHE A 135 -24.90 4.02 -2.37
N PRO A 136 -25.40 3.45 -3.48
CA PRO A 136 -26.68 3.83 -4.04
C PRO A 136 -27.80 3.17 -3.21
N HIS A 137 -28.38 3.93 -2.29
CA HIS A 137 -29.71 3.58 -1.78
C HIS A 137 -30.75 4.03 -2.79
N GLY A 138 -31.31 3.06 -3.50
CA GLY A 138 -32.50 3.27 -4.31
C GLY A 138 -33.74 3.57 -3.46
N SER A 139 -34.66 4.26 -4.14
CA SER A 139 -36.13 4.24 -3.98
C SER A 139 -36.82 5.43 -3.28
N GLN A 140 -37.62 6.12 -4.12
CA GLN A 140 -38.91 6.78 -3.90
C GLN A 140 -39.06 7.87 -2.81
N ALA A 141 -39.43 9.08 -3.24
CA ALA A 141 -40.84 9.51 -3.30
C ALA A 141 -40.94 11.00 -3.72
N ASN A 142 -41.78 11.30 -4.73
CA ASN A 142 -42.36 12.63 -4.91
C ASN A 142 -43.30 12.94 -3.72
N PRO A 143 -43.50 14.21 -3.34
CA PRO A 143 -44.69 14.90 -3.86
C PRO A 143 -44.49 16.39 -4.19
N ALA A 144 -45.49 16.89 -4.90
CA ALA A 144 -45.70 18.22 -5.44
C ALA A 144 -45.62 19.38 -4.42
N ILE A 145 -45.32 20.59 -4.93
CA ILE A 145 -46.23 21.76 -5.11
C ILE A 145 -45.62 22.65 -6.18
#